data_AF-A0A9E7R7S1-F1
#
_entry.id   AF-A0A9E7R7S1-F1
#
_cell.length_a   1.000
_cell.length_b   1.000
_cell.length_c   1.000
_cell.angle_alpha   90.00
_cell.angle_beta   90.00
_cell.angle_gamma   90.00
#
_symmetry.space_group_name_H-M   'P 1'
#
loop_
_entity.id
_entity.type
_entity.pdbx_description
1 polymer ?
#
loop_
_entity_poly.entity_id
_entity_poly.type
_entity_poly.pdbx_seq_one_letter_code
_entity_poly.pdbx_strand_id
1 'polypeptide(L)'
;MSSVGGFVEPFLRIYQIAEVLGRYGMLIALVVGVIGWFYGSKNARSMDRYRGMAVGGASGFVAITGLDLLYDVLVFILGSRFLPAGWPYGAVTGSHASSISQLATALSLALEALGLAVFIIGMTWWAFGSRDSLANARGRRGIVIGLTLVGASIGGNVFSTLAWILL
;
A
#
# COMPACT_ATOMS: atom_id res chain seq x y z
N MET A 1 -5.40 -21.49 -19.83
CA MET A 1 -4.86 -20.17 -19.39
C MET A 1 -4.61 -20.18 -17.88
N SER A 2 -3.80 -21.13 -17.39
CA SER A 2 -3.51 -21.35 -15.97
C SER A 2 -2.34 -20.51 -15.43
N SER A 3 -1.69 -19.68 -16.27
CA SER A 3 -0.41 -19.05 -15.92
C SER A 3 -0.51 -17.63 -15.35
N VAL A 4 -1.61 -16.89 -15.60
CA VAL A 4 -1.72 -15.49 -15.16
C VAL A 4 -2.15 -15.38 -13.69
N GLY A 5 -3.21 -16.10 -13.30
CA GLY A 5 -3.63 -16.15 -11.89
C GLY A 5 -2.55 -16.75 -10.97
N GLY A 6 -1.84 -17.79 -11.45
CA GLY A 6 -0.73 -18.39 -10.70
C GLY A 6 0.48 -17.46 -10.51
N PHE A 7 0.64 -16.45 -11.37
CA PHE A 7 1.73 -15.47 -11.24
C PHE A 7 1.43 -14.37 -10.20
N VAL A 8 0.18 -13.91 -10.12
CA VAL A 8 -0.23 -12.79 -9.23
C VAL A 8 -0.47 -13.25 -7.79
N GLU A 9 -0.99 -14.47 -7.62
CA GLU A 9 -1.30 -15.10 -6.32
C GLU A 9 -0.20 -14.94 -5.24
N PRO A 10 1.09 -15.23 -5.50
CA PRO A 10 2.13 -15.08 -4.48
C PRO A 10 2.29 -13.63 -4.00
N PHE A 11 2.13 -12.63 -4.89
CA PHE A 11 2.23 -11.22 -4.52
C PHE A 11 1.06 -10.78 -3.65
N LEU A 12 -0.15 -11.25 -3.96
CA LEU A 12 -1.34 -11.00 -3.14
C LEU A 12 -1.21 -11.62 -1.75
N ARG A 13 -0.64 -12.83 -1.64
CA ARG A 13 -0.37 -13.44 -0.33
C ARG A 13 0.64 -12.65 0.48
N ILE A 14 1.72 -12.17 -0.15
CA ILE A 14 2.71 -11.31 0.51
C ILE A 14 2.04 -10.02 1.00
N TYR A 15 1.21 -9.40 0.17
CA TYR A 15 0.43 -8.23 0.56
C TYR A 15 -0.48 -8.50 1.75
N GLN A 16 -1.28 -9.58 1.72
CA GLN A 16 -2.18 -9.94 2.84
C GLN A 16 -1.42 -10.15 4.15
N ILE A 17 -0.28 -10.84 4.10
CA ILE A 17 0.58 -11.04 5.27
C ILE A 17 1.12 -9.69 5.76
N ALA A 18 1.62 -8.84 4.86
CA ALA A 18 2.12 -7.52 5.19
C ALA A 18 1.03 -6.63 5.78
N GLU A 19 -0.20 -6.71 5.27
CA GLU A 19 -1.35 -5.95 5.74
C GLU A 19 -1.71 -6.33 7.18
N VAL A 20 -1.84 -7.62 7.47
CA VAL A 20 -2.13 -8.11 8.82
C VAL A 20 -1.02 -7.69 9.80
N LEU A 21 0.25 -7.91 9.42
CA LEU A 21 1.40 -7.50 10.23
C LEU A 21 1.45 -5.98 10.45
N GLY A 22 1.15 -5.21 9.41
CA GLY A 22 1.11 -3.76 9.43
C GLY A 22 0.01 -3.24 10.34
N ARG A 23 -1.23 -3.72 10.19
CA ARG A 23 -2.36 -3.31 11.03
C ARG A 23 -2.06 -3.53 12.51
N TYR A 24 -1.61 -4.72 12.89
CA TYR A 24 -1.27 -5.01 14.28
C TYR A 24 -0.02 -4.26 14.74
N GLY A 25 1.01 -4.15 13.89
CA GLY A 25 2.22 -3.38 14.19
C GLY A 25 1.93 -1.90 14.48
N MET A 26 1.03 -1.28 13.70
CA MET A 26 0.60 0.09 13.88
C MET A 26 -0.22 0.30 15.15
N LEU A 27 -1.13 -0.63 15.47
CA LEU A 27 -1.88 -0.60 16.72
C LEU A 27 -0.95 -0.75 17.93
N ILE A 28 0.04 -1.63 17.86
CA ILE A 28 1.06 -1.79 18.90
C ILE A 28 1.87 -0.49 19.04
N ALA A 29 2.34 0.11 17.94
CA ALA A 29 3.06 1.38 17.97
C ALA A 29 2.21 2.50 18.59
N LEU A 30 0.92 2.54 18.26
CA LEU A 30 -0.04 3.49 18.82
C LEU A 30 -0.20 3.31 20.33
N VAL A 31 -0.51 2.10 20.79
CA VAL A 31 -0.73 1.81 22.21
C VAL A 31 0.54 2.07 23.02
N VAL A 32 1.69 1.56 22.57
CA VAL A 32 2.99 1.78 23.23
C VAL A 32 3.37 3.26 23.22
N GLY A 33 3.13 3.95 22.10
CA GLY A 33 3.39 5.38 21.98
C GLY A 33 2.52 6.22 22.93
N VAL A 34 1.24 5.91 23.06
CA VAL A 34 0.31 6.60 23.98
C VAL A 34 0.73 6.36 25.43
N ILE A 35 0.95 5.11 25.84
CA ILE A 35 1.38 4.77 27.20
C ILE A 35 2.73 5.46 27.49
N GLY A 36 3.71 5.28 26.62
CA GLY A 36 5.03 5.87 26.80
C GLY A 36 5.03 7.41 26.82
N TRP A 37 4.10 8.06 26.11
CA TRP A 37 3.95 9.51 26.16
C TRP A 37 3.43 9.96 27.53
N PHE A 38 2.39 9.33 28.07
CA PHE A 38 1.85 9.69 29.38
C PHE A 38 2.81 9.40 30.54
N TYR A 39 3.59 8.31 30.46
CA TYR A 39 4.48 7.88 31.56
C TYR A 39 5.95 8.32 31.38
N GLY A 40 6.36 8.76 30.19
CA GLY A 40 7.75 9.14 29.86
C GLY A 40 8.16 10.56 30.27
N SER A 41 7.39 11.24 31.12
CA SER A 41 7.45 12.70 31.37
C SER A 41 8.79 13.23 31.91
N LYS A 42 9.67 12.36 32.42
CA LYS A 42 10.95 12.77 33.02
C LYS A 42 12.07 13.02 32.00
N ASN A 43 11.95 12.52 30.77
CA ASN A 43 12.98 12.64 29.73
C ASN A 43 12.39 13.14 28.40
N ALA A 44 12.70 14.38 28.01
CA ALA A 44 12.19 14.99 26.77
C ALA A 44 12.46 14.14 25.52
N ARG A 45 13.64 13.54 25.41
CA ARG A 45 14.02 12.64 24.30
C ARG A 45 13.16 11.37 24.23
N SER A 46 12.79 10.83 25.39
CA SER A 46 11.92 9.65 25.46
C SER A 46 10.49 10.01 25.10
N MET A 47 10.03 11.19 25.55
CA MET A 47 8.70 11.70 25.27
C MET A 47 8.50 11.96 23.76
N ASP A 48 9.48 12.58 23.09
CA ASP A 48 9.44 12.79 21.63
C ASP A 48 9.40 11.46 20.85
N ARG A 49 10.11 10.43 21.32
CA ARG A 49 10.07 9.10 20.70
C ARG A 49 8.69 8.47 20.79
N TYR A 50 8.08 8.49 21.98
CA TYR A 50 6.75 7.90 22.18
C TYR A 50 5.64 8.68 21.48
N ARG A 51 5.76 10.01 21.41
CA ARG A 51 4.91 10.86 20.55
C ARG A 51 5.03 10.46 19.07
N GLY A 52 6.25 10.26 18.59
CA GLY A 52 6.52 9.77 17.24
C GLY A 52 5.86 8.41 16.97
N MET A 53 5.96 7.47 17.91
CA MET A 53 5.29 6.16 17.82
C MET A 53 3.76 6.28 17.80
N ALA A 54 3.19 7.15 18.64
CA ALA A 54 1.74 7.35 18.68
C ALA A 54 1.21 7.95 17.36
N VAL A 55 1.85 9.04 16.90
CA VAL A 55 1.45 9.72 15.65
C VAL A 55 1.72 8.82 14.44
N GLY A 56 2.86 8.13 14.40
CA GLY A 56 3.21 7.21 13.32
C GLY A 56 2.30 5.99 13.27
N GLY A 57 1.99 5.40 14.43
CA GLY A 57 1.04 4.30 14.55
C GLY A 57 -0.37 4.69 14.13
N ALA A 58 -0.88 5.85 14.59
CA ALA A 58 -2.20 6.35 14.20
C ALA A 58 -2.28 6.64 12.69
N SER A 59 -1.33 7.40 12.16
CA SER A 59 -1.33 7.78 10.74
C SER A 59 -1.10 6.56 9.83
N GLY A 60 -0.23 5.62 10.22
CA GLY A 60 -0.04 4.37 9.51
C GLY A 60 -1.26 3.46 9.53
N PHE A 61 -1.95 3.36 10.65
CA PHE A 61 -3.20 2.58 10.73
C PHE A 61 -4.29 3.16 9.83
N VAL A 62 -4.45 4.49 9.83
CA VAL A 62 -5.38 5.18 8.94
C VAL A 62 -5.00 4.98 7.47
N ALA A 63 -3.71 5.07 7.12
CA ALA A 63 -3.25 4.87 5.75
C ALA A 63 -3.48 3.44 5.25
N ILE A 64 -3.28 2.42 6.11
CA ILE A 64 -3.54 1.01 5.75
C ILE A 64 -5.04 0.75 5.60
N THR A 65 -5.86 1.28 6.51
CA THR A 65 -7.31 1.04 6.50
C THR A 65 -8.03 1.88 5.45
N GLY A 66 -7.51 3.07 5.13
CA GLY A 66 -8.07 4.00 4.15
C GLY A 66 -7.64 3.73 2.72
N LEU A 67 -6.97 2.61 2.45
CA LEU A 67 -6.50 2.27 1.11
C LEU A 67 -7.67 2.11 0.12
N ASP A 68 -8.76 1.49 0.57
CA ASP A 68 -10.01 1.33 -0.20
C ASP A 68 -10.59 2.69 -0.63
N LEU A 69 -10.44 3.70 0.23
CA LEU A 69 -10.92 5.05 -0.02
C LEU A 69 -10.21 5.72 -1.22
N LEU A 70 -8.96 5.35 -1.49
CA LEU A 70 -8.20 5.88 -2.62
C LEU A 70 -8.75 5.32 -3.95
N TYR A 71 -9.13 4.05 -3.97
CA TYR A 71 -9.77 3.44 -5.13
C TYR A 71 -11.18 4.00 -5.34
N ASP A 72 -11.94 4.21 -4.27
CA ASP A 72 -13.27 4.85 -4.34
C ASP A 72 -13.20 6.27 -4.93
N VAL A 73 -12.20 7.07 -4.52
CA VAL A 73 -11.98 8.41 -5.07
C VAL A 73 -11.62 8.35 -6.56
N LEU A 74 -10.80 7.39 -6.99
CA LEU A 74 -10.48 7.21 -8.42
C LEU A 74 -11.72 6.80 -9.22
N VAL A 75 -12.55 5.90 -8.69
CA VAL A 75 -13.83 5.53 -9.30
C VAL A 75 -14.78 6.73 -9.39
N PHE A 76 -14.81 7.56 -8.35
CA PHE A 76 -15.60 8.79 -8.34
C PHE A 76 -15.12 9.79 -9.40
N ILE A 77 -13.81 10.02 -9.53
CA ILE A 77 -13.22 11.00 -10.47
C ILE A 77 -13.32 10.52 -11.92
N LEU A 78 -12.93 9.27 -12.19
CA LEU A 78 -12.90 8.71 -13.54
C LEU A 78 -14.27 8.24 -14.01
N GLY A 79 -15.18 7.94 -13.08
CA GLY A 79 -16.53 7.49 -13.35
C GLY A 79 -16.61 6.02 -13.76
N SER A 80 -17.75 5.39 -13.44
CA SER A 80 -18.04 3.97 -13.73
C SER A 80 -18.16 3.64 -15.22
N ARG A 81 -18.13 4.64 -16.10
CA ARG A 81 -18.13 4.45 -17.56
C ARG A 81 -16.73 4.27 -18.17
N PHE A 82 -15.68 4.74 -17.47
CA PHE A 82 -14.30 4.66 -17.93
C PHE A 82 -13.52 3.52 -17.27
N LEU A 83 -13.95 3.08 -16.08
CA LEU A 83 -13.34 1.95 -15.38
C LEU A 83 -14.15 0.67 -15.61
N PRO A 84 -13.50 -0.46 -15.96
CA PRO A 84 -14.19 -1.72 -16.16
C PRO A 84 -14.81 -2.25 -14.86
N ALA A 85 -15.87 -3.05 -15.00
CA ALA A 85 -16.52 -3.68 -13.86
C ALA A 85 -15.53 -4.55 -13.07
N GLY A 86 -15.34 -4.25 -11.79
CA GLY A 86 -14.42 -4.94 -10.89
C GLY A 86 -13.06 -4.25 -10.68
N TRP A 87 -12.76 -3.14 -11.36
CA TRP A 87 -11.52 -2.37 -11.13
C TRP A 87 -11.28 -2.05 -9.63
N PRO A 88 -10.03 -2.08 -9.13
CA PRO A 88 -8.77 -2.35 -9.83
C PRO A 88 -8.47 -3.85 -10.02
N TYR A 89 -9.20 -4.74 -9.35
CA TYR A 89 -8.93 -6.19 -9.30
C TYR A 89 -9.66 -7.00 -10.38
N GLY A 90 -10.59 -6.37 -11.09
CA GLY A 90 -11.43 -6.93 -12.14
C GLY A 90 -10.64 -6.94 -13.43
N ALA A 91 -10.12 -8.11 -13.76
CA ALA A 91 -9.39 -8.32 -14.99
C ALA A 91 -10.28 -7.98 -16.19
N VAL A 92 -9.74 -7.20 -17.13
CA VAL A 92 -10.22 -7.11 -18.51
C VAL A 92 -10.09 -8.51 -19.13
N THR A 93 -11.02 -9.39 -18.76
CA THR A 93 -11.17 -10.77 -19.23
C THR A 93 -12.22 -10.76 -20.32
N GLY A 94 -12.01 -9.89 -21.32
CA GLY A 94 -12.76 -9.95 -22.56
C GLY A 94 -12.16 -11.02 -23.46
N SER A 95 -13.00 -11.72 -24.21
CA SER A 95 -12.64 -12.65 -25.29
C SER A 95 -11.75 -12.04 -26.40
N HIS A 96 -11.42 -10.75 -26.30
CA HIS A 96 -10.66 -9.94 -27.25
C HIS A 96 -9.32 -9.44 -26.68
N ALA A 97 -8.97 -9.78 -25.43
CA ALA A 97 -7.72 -9.35 -24.80
C ALA A 97 -6.53 -10.18 -25.33
N SER A 98 -5.56 -9.51 -25.96
CA SER A 98 -4.32 -10.13 -26.40
C SER A 98 -3.51 -10.64 -25.20
N SER A 99 -2.71 -11.70 -25.38
CA SER A 99 -1.85 -12.27 -24.32
C SER A 99 -0.95 -11.23 -23.62
N ILE A 100 -0.60 -10.14 -24.34
CA ILE A 100 0.21 -9.02 -23.82
C ILE A 100 -0.59 -8.15 -22.87
N SER A 101 -1.86 -7.85 -23.18
CA SER A 101 -2.72 -7.06 -22.29
C SER A 101 -2.99 -7.76 -20.95
N GLN A 102 -3.21 -9.07 -20.98
CA GLN A 102 -3.39 -9.89 -19.77
C GLN A 102 -2.12 -9.94 -18.92
N LEU A 103 -0.96 -10.05 -19.56
CA LEU A 103 0.34 -9.99 -18.88
C LEU A 103 0.58 -8.61 -18.24
N ALA A 104 0.24 -7.52 -18.94
CA ALA A 104 0.37 -6.17 -18.42
C ALA A 104 -0.52 -5.92 -17.19
N THR A 105 -1.77 -6.38 -17.22
CA THR A 105 -2.68 -6.29 -16.05
C THR A 105 -2.13 -7.09 -14.86
N ALA A 106 -1.61 -8.30 -15.11
CA ALA A 106 -1.02 -9.13 -14.06
C ALA A 106 0.24 -8.52 -13.44
N LEU A 107 1.11 -7.92 -14.26
CA LEU A 107 2.26 -7.16 -13.81
C LEU A 107 1.84 -5.94 -12.99
N SER A 108 0.79 -5.23 -13.42
CA SER A 108 0.25 -4.10 -12.67
C SER A 108 -0.23 -4.53 -11.28
N LEU A 109 -1.03 -5.58 -11.19
CA LEU A 109 -1.54 -6.11 -9.92
C LEU A 109 -0.41 -6.62 -9.01
N ALA A 110 0.58 -7.31 -9.57
CA ALA A 110 1.75 -7.75 -8.82
C ALA A 110 2.58 -6.57 -8.29
N LEU A 111 2.76 -5.53 -9.11
CA LEU A 111 3.49 -4.31 -8.75
C LEU A 111 2.77 -3.50 -7.67
N GLU A 112 1.44 -3.44 -7.75
CA GLU A 112 0.58 -2.83 -6.74
C GLU A 112 0.70 -3.56 -5.40
N ALA A 113 0.47 -4.88 -5.38
CA ALA A 113 0.55 -5.69 -4.18
C ALA A 113 1.94 -5.61 -3.52
N LEU A 114 3.01 -5.66 -4.33
CA LEU A 114 4.38 -5.51 -3.85
C LEU A 114 4.63 -4.08 -3.32
N GLY A 115 4.16 -3.06 -4.04
CA GLY A 115 4.25 -1.66 -3.62
C GLY A 115 3.58 -1.42 -2.28
N LEU A 116 2.38 -1.96 -2.09
CA LEU A 116 1.65 -1.89 -0.83
C LEU A 116 2.39 -2.63 0.30
N ALA A 117 2.90 -3.83 0.05
CA ALA A 117 3.67 -4.57 1.05
C ALA A 117 4.92 -3.78 1.51
N VAL A 118 5.68 -3.22 0.56
CA VAL A 118 6.87 -2.41 0.85
C VAL A 118 6.50 -1.11 1.58
N PHE A 119 5.40 -0.47 1.19
CA PHE A 119 4.87 0.71 1.88
C PHE A 119 4.53 0.40 3.34
N ILE A 120 3.81 -0.69 3.60
CA ILE A 120 3.38 -1.08 4.94
C ILE A 120 4.57 -1.42 5.84
N ILE A 121 5.55 -2.16 5.32
CA ILE A 121 6.80 -2.46 6.04
C ILE A 121 7.57 -1.17 6.33
N GLY A 122 7.64 -0.26 5.35
CA GLY A 122 8.28 1.04 5.49
C GLY A 122 7.62 1.91 6.57
N MET A 123 6.28 2.00 6.55
CA MET A 123 5.50 2.70 7.56
C MET A 123 5.74 2.09 8.95
N THR A 124 5.78 0.75 9.06
CA THR A 124 5.97 0.07 10.34
C THR A 124 7.34 0.42 10.93
N TRP A 125 8.41 0.31 10.14
CA TRP A 125 9.75 0.73 10.58
C TRP A 125 9.85 2.21 10.90
N TRP A 126 9.13 3.05 10.17
CA TRP A 126 9.07 4.48 10.44
C TRP A 126 8.38 4.77 11.78
N ALA A 127 7.25 4.12 12.07
CA ALA A 127 6.51 4.28 13.31
C ALA A 127 7.32 3.84 14.54
N PHE A 128 8.09 2.75 14.44
CA PHE A 128 8.94 2.28 15.54
C PHE A 128 10.31 2.98 15.62
N GLY A 129 10.72 3.70 14.58
CA GLY A 129 12.02 4.35 14.48
C GLY A 129 12.13 5.64 15.29
N SER A 130 13.30 5.91 15.86
CA SER A 130 13.66 7.24 16.37
C SER A 130 14.26 8.10 15.25
N ARG A 131 14.30 9.42 15.45
CA ARG A 131 14.68 10.44 14.44
C ARG A 131 16.00 10.11 13.72
N ASP A 132 16.99 9.59 14.45
CA ASP A 132 18.34 9.28 13.92
C ASP A 132 18.59 7.78 13.70
N SER A 133 17.55 6.94 13.84
CA SER A 133 17.70 5.48 13.69
C SER A 133 17.72 5.04 12.23
N LEU A 134 18.47 3.96 11.98
CA LEU A 134 18.42 3.23 10.70
C LEU A 134 17.00 2.77 10.35
N ALA A 135 16.15 2.50 11.34
CA ALA A 135 14.75 2.14 11.14
C ALA A 135 13.94 3.30 10.51
N ASN A 136 14.14 4.54 10.96
CA ASN A 136 13.50 5.71 10.36
C ASN A 136 13.97 5.95 8.92
N ALA A 137 15.28 5.85 8.66
CA ALA A 137 15.84 6.03 7.32
C ALA A 137 15.37 4.95 6.33
N ARG A 138 15.37 3.68 6.75
CA ARG A 138 14.84 2.56 5.95
C ARG A 138 13.34 2.64 5.78
N GLY A 139 12.62 3.04 6.83
CA GLY A 139 11.17 3.24 6.81
C GLY A 139 10.75 4.27 5.77
N ARG A 140 11.37 5.46 5.78
CA ARG A 140 11.13 6.52 4.78
C ARG A 140 11.41 6.05 3.35
N ARG A 141 12.51 5.34 3.13
CA ARG A 141 12.81 4.77 1.80
C ARG A 141 11.75 3.75 1.38
N GLY A 142 11.33 2.86 2.28
CA GLY A 142 10.25 1.90 2.02
C GLY A 142 8.93 2.58 1.67
N ILE A 143 8.56 3.64 2.39
CA ILE A 143 7.36 4.44 2.09
C ILE A 143 7.41 5.00 0.66
N VAL A 144 8.52 5.65 0.29
CA VAL A 144 8.69 6.27 -1.04
C VAL A 144 8.69 5.22 -2.15
N ILE A 145 9.43 4.12 -1.96
CA ILE A 145 9.48 3.02 -2.94
C ILE A 145 8.08 2.41 -3.11
N GLY A 146 7.39 2.12 -2.01
CA GLY A 146 6.05 1.54 -2.04
C GLY A 146 5.04 2.44 -2.77
N LEU A 147 5.02 3.74 -2.45
CA LEU A 147 4.17 4.71 -3.14
C LEU A 147 4.49 4.83 -4.63
N THR A 148 5.78 4.77 -5.00
CA THR A 148 6.22 4.83 -6.40
C THR A 148 5.74 3.60 -7.18
N LEU A 149 5.83 2.41 -6.59
CA LEU A 149 5.38 1.15 -7.20
C LEU A 149 3.85 1.13 -7.35
N VAL A 150 3.11 1.58 -6.35
CA VAL A 150 1.64 1.73 -6.44
C VAL A 150 1.26 2.74 -7.53
N GLY A 151 1.90 3.91 -7.55
CA GLY A 151 1.66 4.92 -8.59
C GLY A 151 1.99 4.43 -10.01
N ALA A 152 3.09 3.69 -10.17
CA ALA A 152 3.45 3.07 -11.43
C ALA A 152 2.42 2.01 -11.88
N SER A 153 1.88 1.22 -10.95
CA SER A 153 0.79 0.27 -11.24
C SER A 153 -0.47 1.01 -11.69
N ILE A 154 -0.94 2.00 -10.94
CA ILE A 154 -2.16 2.75 -11.29
C ILE A 154 -1.97 3.41 -12.66
N GLY A 155 -0.80 3.99 -12.94
CA GLY A 155 -0.48 4.56 -14.25
C GLY A 155 -0.50 3.52 -15.39
N GLY A 156 0.06 2.33 -15.16
CA GLY A 156 0.02 1.22 -16.11
C GLY A 156 -1.40 0.72 -16.39
N ASN A 157 -2.22 0.56 -15.34
CA ASN A 157 -3.62 0.16 -15.46
C ASN A 157 -4.47 1.23 -16.16
N VAL A 158 -4.27 2.51 -15.86
CA VAL A 158 -4.98 3.62 -16.54
C VAL A 158 -4.58 3.68 -18.02
N PHE A 159 -3.29 3.55 -18.35
CA PHE A 159 -2.82 3.50 -19.74
C PHE A 159 -3.41 2.31 -20.50
N SER A 160 -3.41 1.12 -19.89
CA SER A 160 -3.99 -0.08 -20.49
C SER A 160 -5.50 0.05 -20.72
N THR A 161 -6.20 0.70 -19.79
CA THR A 161 -7.65 0.93 -19.90
C THR A 161 -7.95 1.96 -21.00
N LEU A 162 -7.20 3.05 -21.07
CA LEU A 162 -7.33 4.06 -22.14
C LEU A 162 -6.96 3.49 -23.52
N ALA A 163 -5.92 2.66 -23.60
CA ALA A 163 -5.53 1.99 -24.84
C ALA A 163 -6.62 1.02 -25.32
N TRP A 164 -7.33 0.35 -24.40
CA TRP A 164 -8.47 -0.50 -24.74
C TRP A 164 -9.69 0.30 -25.23
N ILE A 165 -9.93 1.51 -24.72
CA ILE A 165 -11.03 2.37 -25.17
C ILE A 165 -10.77 2.96 -26.58
N LEU A 166 -9.49 3.22 -26.90
CA LEU A 166 -9.08 3.87 -28.15
C LEU A 166 -8.84 2.90 -29.33
N LEU A 167 -8.71 1.60 -29.07
CA LEU A 167 -8.48 0.53 -30.06
C LEU A 167 -9.76 -0.26 -30.33
#